data_AF-A0A011ML41-F1
#
_entry.id   AF-A0A011ML41-F1
#
_cell.length_a   1.000
_cell.length_b   1.000
_cell.length_c   1.000
_cell.angle_alpha   90.00
_cell.angle_beta   90.00
_cell.angle_gamma   90.00
#
_symmetry.space_group_name_H-M   'P 1'
#
loop_
_entity.id
_entity.type
_entity.pdbx_description
1 polymer ?
#
loop_
_entity_poly.entity_id
_entity_poly.type
_entity_poly.pdbx_seq_one_letter_code
_entity_poly.pdbx_strand_id
1 'polypeptide(L)'
;MSNERYPLHQIIIDDIFSHNKVAILLLIGVVISAVATIWVTHQTRLLVSEQGQLIQANQRLESQYTNLLLEENSRSGRARVDAAAKSFGLQPIKKEQEIILVE
;
A
#
# COMPACT_ATOMS: atom_id res chain seq x y z
N MET A 1 24.47 -55.54 -46.16
CA MET A 1 24.33 -55.54 -44.69
C MET A 1 23.98 -54.12 -44.28
N SER A 2 22.69 -53.90 -44.01
CA SER A 2 22.08 -52.60 -43.76
C SER A 2 22.67 -51.99 -42.49
N ASN A 3 23.18 -50.77 -42.62
CA ASN A 3 23.73 -49.99 -41.54
C ASN A 3 22.56 -49.47 -40.67
N GLU A 4 22.09 -50.29 -39.73
CA GLU A 4 21.12 -49.87 -38.73
C GLU A 4 21.78 -48.82 -37.82
N ARG A 5 21.65 -47.55 -38.19
CA ARG A 5 21.88 -46.43 -37.29
C ARG A 5 20.80 -46.52 -36.22
N TYR A 6 21.06 -47.27 -35.15
CA TYR A 6 20.23 -47.26 -33.96
C TYR A 6 20.05 -45.81 -33.51
N PRO A 7 18.81 -45.28 -33.46
CA PRO A 7 18.57 -43.93 -32.98
C PRO A 7 18.69 -43.93 -31.45
N LEU A 8 19.95 -43.97 -30.97
CA LEU A 8 20.30 -43.95 -29.55
C LEU A 8 19.65 -42.75 -28.83
N HIS A 9 19.55 -41.62 -29.53
CA HIS A 9 18.87 -40.43 -29.02
C HIS A 9 17.39 -40.66 -28.73
N GLN A 10 16.66 -41.40 -29.58
CA GLN A 10 15.26 -41.72 -29.36
C GLN A 10 15.10 -42.68 -28.17
N ILE A 11 15.94 -43.71 -28.08
CA ILE A 11 15.88 -44.69 -27.00
C ILE A 11 16.16 -44.04 -25.64
N ILE A 12 17.13 -43.12 -25.56
CA ILE A 12 17.44 -42.41 -24.31
C ILE A 12 16.28 -41.50 -23.89
N ILE A 13 15.66 -40.80 -24.85
CA ILE A 13 14.49 -39.96 -24.56
C ILE A 13 13.32 -40.82 -24.10
N ASP A 14 13.03 -41.92 -24.80
CA ASP A 14 11.97 -42.86 -24.42
C ASP A 14 12.24 -43.48 -23.05
N ASP A 15 13.48 -43.81 -22.72
CA ASP A 15 13.83 -44.42 -21.43
C ASP A 15 13.65 -43.43 -20.26
N ILE A 16 14.07 -42.18 -20.44
CA ILE A 16 13.83 -41.08 -19.48
C ILE A 16 12.32 -40.86 -19.28
N PHE A 17 11.54 -40.89 -20.35
CA PHE A 17 10.09 -40.68 -20.29
C PHE A 17 9.30 -41.90 -19.77
N SER A 18 9.78 -43.11 -20.05
CA SER A 18 9.08 -44.36 -19.73
C SER A 18 9.38 -44.86 -18.31
N HIS A 19 10.65 -44.85 -17.88
CA HIS A 19 11.04 -45.37 -16.57
C HIS A 19 10.73 -44.43 -15.41
N ASN A 20 10.68 -43.11 -15.65
CA ASN A 20 10.57 -42.12 -14.56
C ASN A 20 9.33 -41.23 -14.63
N LYS A 21 8.15 -41.86 -14.80
CA LYS A 21 6.84 -41.20 -14.82
C LYS A 21 6.59 -40.31 -13.59
N VAL A 22 7.09 -40.72 -12.43
CA VAL A 22 6.97 -39.96 -11.17
C VAL A 22 7.79 -38.67 -11.22
N ALA A 23 9.04 -38.72 -11.71
CA ALA A 23 9.85 -37.51 -11.84
C ALA A 23 9.26 -36.53 -12.86
N ILE A 24 8.67 -37.01 -13.96
CA ILE A 24 7.99 -36.14 -14.92
C ILE A 24 6.74 -35.49 -14.31
N LEU A 25 5.95 -36.26 -13.55
CA LEU A 25 4.80 -35.71 -12.84
C LEU A 25 5.22 -34.64 -11.82
N LEU A 26 6.31 -34.89 -11.08
CA LEU A 26 6.87 -33.90 -10.16
C LEU A 26 7.40 -32.66 -10.90
N LEU A 27 8.06 -32.84 -12.05
CA LEU A 27 8.54 -31.74 -12.88
C LEU A 27 7.38 -30.86 -13.34
N ILE A 28 6.30 -31.46 -13.83
CA ILE A 28 5.07 -30.74 -14.19
C ILE A 28 4.49 -30.02 -12.96
N GLY A 29 4.46 -30.68 -11.80
CA GLY A 29 4.01 -30.07 -10.54
C GLY A 29 4.81 -28.82 -10.15
N VAL A 30 6.13 -28.84 -10.33
CA VAL A 30 7.00 -27.68 -10.07
C VAL A 30 6.75 -26.55 -11.07
N VAL A 31 6.54 -26.86 -12.34
CA VAL A 31 6.19 -25.84 -13.35
C VAL A 31 4.85 -25.19 -13.02
N ILE A 32 3.85 -25.99 -12.66
CA ILE A 32 2.53 -25.47 -12.24
C ILE A 32 2.67 -24.61 -10.99
N SER A 33 3.44 -25.03 -9.98
CA SER A 33 3.62 -24.26 -8.76
C SER A 33 4.30 -22.91 -9.04
N ALA A 34 5.32 -22.88 -9.89
CA ALA A 34 6.00 -21.65 -10.29
C ALA A 34 5.05 -20.67 -10.98
N VAL A 35 4.26 -21.15 -11.96
CA VAL A 35 3.26 -20.32 -12.65
C VAL A 35 2.17 -19.84 -11.69
N ALA A 36 1.71 -20.71 -10.79
CA ALA A 36 0.72 -20.35 -9.78
C ALA A 36 1.25 -19.26 -8.83
N THR A 37 2.51 -19.32 -8.40
CA THR A 37 3.12 -18.27 -7.57
C THR A 37 3.17 -16.92 -8.30
N ILE A 38 3.54 -16.91 -9.59
CA ILE A 38 3.54 -15.69 -10.41
C ILE A 38 2.11 -15.14 -10.54
N TRP A 39 1.14 -16.01 -10.80
CA TRP A 39 -0.27 -15.64 -10.94
C TRP A 39 -0.84 -15.04 -9.65
N VAL A 40 -0.60 -15.69 -8.51
CA VAL A 40 -1.01 -15.19 -7.19
C VAL A 40 -0.39 -13.82 -6.93
N THR A 41 0.90 -13.65 -7.22
CA THR A 41 1.60 -12.36 -7.05
C THR A 41 0.97 -11.26 -7.90
N HIS A 42 0.60 -11.56 -9.15
CA HIS A 42 -0.07 -10.61 -10.01
C HIS A 42 -1.46 -10.23 -9.47
N GLN A 43 -2.23 -11.21 -8.99
CA GLN A 43 -3.54 -10.93 -8.42
C GLN A 43 -3.47 -10.15 -7.12
N THR A 44 -2.54 -10.49 -6.22
CA THR A 44 -2.34 -9.75 -4.98
C THR A 44 -2.02 -8.28 -5.28
N ARG A 45 -1.23 -7.98 -6.32
CA ARG A 45 -0.93 -6.60 -6.71
C ARG A 45 -2.17 -5.81 -7.17
N LEU A 46 -3.11 -6.45 -7.88
CA LEU A 46 -4.36 -5.81 -8.32
C LEU A 46 -5.31 -5.59 -7.14
N LEU A 47 -5.53 -6.61 -6.33
CA LEU A 47 -6.40 -6.56 -5.13
C LEU A 47 -5.90 -5.54 -4.09
N VAL A 48 -4.58 -5.47 -3.88
CA VAL A 48 -3.96 -4.48 -2.97
C VAL A 48 -4.11 -3.06 -3.52
N SER A 49 -4.13 -2.86 -4.84
CA SER A 49 -4.31 -1.54 -5.44
C SER A 49 -5.71 -0.98 -5.17
N GLU A 50 -6.77 -1.77 -5.34
CA GLU A 50 -8.14 -1.31 -5.05
C GLU A 50 -8.35 -1.05 -3.56
N GLN A 51 -7.90 -1.96 -2.70
CA GLN A 51 -8.00 -1.78 -1.25
C GLN A 51 -7.17 -0.57 -0.78
N GLY A 52 -6.00 -0.35 -1.40
CA GLY A 52 -5.15 0.80 -1.14
C GLY A 52 -5.82 2.14 -1.47
N GLN A 53 -6.63 2.20 -2.54
CA GLN A 53 -7.34 3.43 -2.90
C GLN A 53 -8.42 3.79 -1.87
N LEU A 54 -9.22 2.83 -1.40
CA LEU A 54 -10.22 3.08 -0.35
C LEU A 54 -9.57 3.47 0.98
N ILE A 55 -8.46 2.83 1.34
CA ILE A 55 -7.70 3.19 2.56
C ILE A 55 -7.17 4.62 2.44
N GLN A 56 -6.59 4.98 1.29
CA GLN A 56 -6.07 6.34 1.06
C GLN A 56 -7.18 7.40 1.13
N ALA A 57 -8.37 7.11 0.59
CA ALA A 57 -9.51 8.01 0.68
C ALA A 57 -9.96 8.23 2.13
N ASN A 58 -10.06 7.16 2.93
CA ASN A 58 -10.40 7.25 4.35
C ASN A 58 -9.35 8.04 5.13
N GLN A 59 -8.06 7.77 4.93
CA GLN A 59 -6.97 8.49 5.58
C GLN A 59 -7.00 9.99 5.28
N ARG A 60 -7.31 10.36 4.03
CA ARG A 60 -7.49 11.78 3.65
C ARG A 60 -8.65 12.42 4.40
N LEU A 61 -9.79 11.74 4.50
CA LEU A 61 -10.96 12.26 5.20
C LEU A 61 -10.71 12.41 6.70
N GLU A 62 -10.08 11.42 7.32
CA GLU A 62 -9.70 11.46 8.73
C GLU A 62 -8.76 12.62 9.03
N SER A 63 -7.74 12.83 8.19
CA SER A 63 -6.82 13.97 8.32
C SER A 63 -7.55 15.32 8.23
N GLN A 64 -8.49 15.46 7.29
CA GLN A 64 -9.31 16.67 7.16
C GLN A 64 -10.20 16.89 8.39
N TYR A 65 -10.81 15.82 8.90
CA TYR A 65 -11.65 15.89 10.09
C TYR A 65 -10.85 16.33 11.34
N THR A 66 -9.68 15.73 11.57
CA THR A 66 -8.82 16.13 12.70
C THR A 66 -8.36 17.59 12.57
N ASN A 67 -8.04 18.05 11.36
CA ASN A 67 -7.66 19.43 11.12
C ASN A 67 -8.83 20.39 11.44
N LEU A 68 -10.02 20.08 10.94
CA LEU A 68 -11.21 20.89 11.21
C LEU A 68 -11.54 20.94 12.71
N LEU A 69 -11.44 19.81 13.41
CA LEU A 69 -11.64 19.75 14.85
C LEU A 69 -10.63 20.62 15.59
N LEU A 70 -9.36 20.60 15.17
CA LEU A 70 -8.32 21.45 15.75
C LEU A 70 -8.61 22.94 15.52
N GLU A 71 -9.09 23.31 14.34
CA GLU A 71 -9.48 24.68 14.01
C GLU A 71 -10.67 25.14 14.86
N GLU A 72 -11.70 24.30 15.01
CA GLU A 72 -12.88 24.58 15.81
C GLU A 72 -12.53 24.71 17.30
N ASN A 73 -11.68 23.82 17.83
CA ASN A 73 -11.17 23.91 19.19
C ASN A 73 -10.28 25.15 19.42
N SER A 74 -9.46 25.53 18.43
CA SER A 74 -8.65 26.74 18.51
C SER A 74 -9.53 28.00 18.53
N ARG A 75 -10.55 28.05 17.66
CA ARG A 75 -11.53 29.15 17.60
C ARG A 75 -12.37 29.22 18.86
N SER A 76 -12.83 28.09 19.39
CA SER A 76 -13.63 28.04 20.62
C SER A 76 -12.79 28.41 21.84
N GLY A 77 -11.53 27.96 21.90
CA GLY A 77 -10.55 28.37 22.91
C GLY A 77 -10.32 29.88 22.89
N ARG A 78 -10.07 30.46 21.72
CA ARG A 78 -9.98 31.92 21.53
C ARG A 78 -11.26 32.64 21.95
N ALA A 79 -12.42 32.17 21.52
CA ALA A 79 -13.72 32.77 21.88
C ALA A 79 -13.99 32.75 23.39
N ARG A 80 -13.60 31.67 24.09
CA ARG A 80 -13.69 31.59 25.56
C ARG A 80 -12.78 32.61 26.25
N VAL A 81 -11.55 32.75 25.77
CA VAL A 81 -10.60 33.73 26.29
C VAL A 81 -11.10 35.16 26.03
N ASP A 82 -11.60 35.45 24.82
CA ASP A 82 -12.15 36.76 24.47
C ASP A 82 -13.40 37.10 25.29
N ALA A 83 -14.28 36.13 25.54
CA ALA A 83 -15.46 36.31 26.39
C ALA A 83 -15.07 36.62 27.85
N ALA A 84 -14.08 35.91 28.39
CA ALA A 84 -13.57 36.17 29.73
C ALA A 84 -12.87 37.55 29.80
N ALA A 85 -12.03 37.89 28.82
CA ALA A 85 -11.38 39.19 28.74
C ALA A 85 -12.41 40.33 28.71
N LYS A 86 -13.48 40.18 27.93
CA LYS A 86 -14.60 41.13 27.89
C LYS A 86 -15.32 41.26 29.25
N SER A 87 -15.50 40.17 29.98
CA SER A 87 -16.07 40.23 31.35
C SER A 87 -15.17 40.97 32.35
N PHE A 88 -13.84 40.97 32.14
CA PHE A 88 -12.89 41.75 32.93
C PHE A 88 -12.69 43.18 32.41
N GLY A 89 -13.48 43.61 31.41
CA GLY A 89 -13.38 44.95 30.82
C GLY A 89 -12.15 45.16 29.93
N LEU A 90 -11.41 44.10 29.59
CA LEU A 90 -10.26 44.16 28.71
C LEU A 90 -10.71 44.28 27.25
N GLN A 91 -10.07 45.15 26.49
CA GLN A 91 -10.29 45.32 25.05
C GLN A 91 -9.07 44.82 24.27
N PRO A 92 -9.26 44.29 23.03
CA PRO A 92 -8.14 43.97 22.15
C PRO A 92 -7.29 45.22 21.91
N ILE A 93 -5.97 45.09 22.05
CA ILE A 93 -5.01 46.18 21.83
C ILE A 93 -5.14 46.64 20.37
N LYS A 94 -5.38 47.93 20.15
CA LYS A 94 -5.41 48.51 18.80
C LYS A 94 -3.98 48.73 18.31
N LYS A 95 -3.73 48.57 17.01
CA LYS A 95 -2.41 48.71 16.38
C LYS A 95 -1.73 50.06 16.67
N GLU A 96 -2.50 51.10 17.00
CA GLU A 96 -1.96 52.40 17.39
C GLU A 96 -1.22 52.41 18.76
N GLN A 97 -1.36 51.36 19.57
CA GLN A 97 -0.76 51.24 20.91
C GLN A 97 0.42 50.26 20.97
N GLU A 98 0.81 49.68 19.83
CA GLU A 98 1.87 48.66 19.76
C GLU A 98 3.25 49.34 19.63
N ILE A 99 4.01 49.41 20.73
CA ILE A 99 5.40 49.89 20.71
C ILE A 99 6.30 48.68 20.50
N ILE A 100 6.84 48.54 19.28
CA ILE A 100 7.82 47.50 18.96
C ILE A 100 9.18 47.97 19.46
N LEU A 101 9.66 47.38 20.55
CA LEU A 101 11.03 47.54 20.99
C LEU A 101 11.91 46.69 20.08
N VAL A 102 12.67 47.35 19.21
CA VAL A 102 13.72 46.72 18.41
C VAL A 102 15.01 46.87 19.21
N GLU A 103 15.58 45.73 19.62
CA GLU A 103 16.94 45.66 20.19
C GLU A 103 18.01 45.82 19.11
#